data_AF-A0A432GAD8-F1
#
_entry.id   AF-A0A432GAD8-F1
#
_cell.length_a   1.000
_cell.length_b   1.000
_cell.length_c   1.000
_cell.angle_alpha   90.00
_cell.angle_beta   90.00
_cell.angle_gamma   90.00
#
_symmetry.space_group_name_H-M   'P 1'
#
loop_
_entity.id
_entity.type
_entity.pdbx_description
1 polymer ?
#
loop_
_entity_poly.entity_id
_entity_poly.type
_entity_poly.pdbx_seq_one_letter_code
_entity_poly.pdbx_strand_id
1 'polypeptide(L)'
;MEKKRSKKYELRFEVASERNKIPGYTLIPKHDRSAEAQHMTEHEALQVIQRYALRGDIEAVKRQLLEFPEYKRGDLKKMLKASVAAHGRVLEL
;
A
#
# COMPACT_ATOMS: atom_id res chain seq x y z
N MET A 1 6.73 27.13 48.31
CA MET A 1 6.89 27.59 46.91
C MET A 1 7.57 26.49 46.11
N GLU A 2 6.80 25.63 45.45
CA GLU A 2 7.33 24.57 44.60
C GLU A 2 7.81 25.15 43.27
N LYS A 3 9.13 25.09 43.01
CA LYS A 3 9.69 25.34 41.68
C LYS A 3 9.41 24.11 40.81
N LYS A 4 8.37 24.18 39.97
CA LYS A 4 8.19 23.22 38.87
C LYS A 4 9.40 23.35 37.94
N ARG A 5 10.37 22.44 38.05
CA ARG A 5 11.45 22.26 37.07
C ARG A 5 10.80 21.80 35.76
N SER A 6 10.65 22.70 34.80
CA SER A 6 10.34 22.33 33.42
C SER A 6 11.51 21.49 32.91
N LYS A 7 11.32 20.17 32.79
CA LYS A 7 12.25 19.31 32.06
C LYS A 7 12.30 19.84 30.63
N LYS A 8 13.39 20.52 30.30
CA LYS A 8 13.74 20.91 28.94
C LYS A 8 14.12 19.61 28.24
N TYR A 9 13.11 18.93 27.67
CA TYR A 9 13.36 17.79 26.80
C TYR A 9 14.01 18.33 25.53
N GLU A 10 15.34 18.30 25.53
CA GLU A 10 16.18 18.61 24.39
C GLU A 10 15.90 17.49 23.36
N LEU A 11 15.03 17.79 22.39
CA LEU A 11 14.61 16.83 21.36
C LEU A 11 15.86 16.22 20.71
N ARG A 12 16.02 14.90 20.80
CA ARG A 12 17.22 14.23 20.28
C ARG A 12 17.09 14.08 18.77
N PHE A 13 17.89 14.84 18.01
CA PHE A 13 17.89 14.84 16.55
C PHE A 13 18.17 13.48 15.91
N GLU A 14 18.78 12.57 16.66
CA GLU A 14 19.09 11.19 16.25
C GLU A 14 17.85 10.28 16.22
N VAL A 15 16.79 10.62 16.96
CA VAL A 15 15.56 9.82 17.04
C VAL A 15 14.55 10.35 16.03
N ALA A 16 14.21 9.56 15.01
CA ALA A 16 13.30 9.96 13.93
C ALA A 16 11.94 10.48 14.43
N SER A 17 11.40 9.88 15.50
CA SER A 17 10.13 10.30 16.13
C SER A 17 10.23 11.67 16.82
N GLU A 18 11.38 12.01 17.42
CA GLU A 18 11.59 13.31 18.07
C GLU A 18 11.94 14.40 17.05
N ARG A 19 12.72 14.06 16.02
CA ARG A 19 13.02 14.96 14.89
C ARG A 19 11.77 15.39 14.12
N ASN A 20 10.78 14.50 13.99
CA ASN A 20 9.51 14.82 13.34
C ASN A 20 8.67 15.89 14.09
N LYS A 21 9.00 16.17 15.35
CA LYS A 21 8.36 17.24 16.15
C LYS A 21 9.00 18.61 15.92
N ILE A 22 10.12 18.69 15.19
CA ILE A 22 10.85 19.93 14.94
C ILE A 22 10.40 20.51 13.59
N PRO A 23 9.72 21.67 13.57
CA PRO A 23 9.32 22.31 12.32
C PRO A 23 10.56 22.67 11.48
N GLY A 24 10.61 22.20 10.23
CA GLY A 24 11.70 22.45 9.28
C GLY A 24 12.81 21.38 9.21
N TYR A 25 12.84 20.41 10.12
CA TYR A 25 13.79 19.27 10.09
C TYR A 25 13.18 17.95 9.58
N THR A 26 11.87 17.94 9.32
CA THR A 26 11.20 16.81 8.70
C THR A 26 11.53 16.77 7.22
N LEU A 27 12.54 15.97 6.85
CA LEU A 27 12.87 15.61 5.45
C LEU A 27 11.80 14.72 4.79
N ILE A 28 10.83 14.24 5.57
CA ILE A 28 9.74 13.40 5.09
C ILE A 28 8.64 14.33 4.60
N PRO A 29 8.29 14.33 3.30
CA PRO A 29 7.17 15.10 2.80
C PRO A 29 5.93 14.77 3.61
N LYS A 30 5.13 15.78 3.99
CA LYS A 30 3.82 15.52 4.59
C LYS A 30 3.04 14.64 3.62
N HIS A 31 2.70 13.42 4.06
CA HIS A 31 1.92 12.50 3.26
C HIS A 31 0.62 13.19 2.86
N ASP A 32 0.37 13.32 1.55
CA ASP A 32 -0.92 13.77 1.06
C ASP A 32 -1.93 12.65 1.35
N ARG A 33 -2.83 12.89 2.30
CA ARG A 33 -3.82 11.87 2.73
C ARG A 33 -4.76 11.47 1.59
N SER A 34 -4.88 12.29 0.54
CA SER A 34 -5.69 11.96 -0.64
C SER A 34 -5.10 10.80 -1.42
N ALA A 35 -3.76 10.67 -1.44
CA ALA A 35 -3.07 9.56 -2.08
C ALA A 35 -3.29 8.23 -1.32
N GLU A 36 -3.53 8.29 -0.01
CA GLU A 36 -3.83 7.10 0.81
C GLU A 36 -5.17 6.48 0.43
N ALA A 37 -6.23 7.29 0.28
CA ALA A 37 -7.54 6.80 -0.11
C ALA A 37 -7.52 6.14 -1.50
N GLN A 38 -6.83 6.75 -2.47
CA GLN A 38 -6.67 6.18 -3.81
C GLN A 38 -5.86 4.87 -3.79
N HIS A 39 -4.79 4.82 -2.98
CA HIS A 39 -3.98 3.62 -2.81
C HIS A 39 -4.78 2.47 -2.16
N MET A 40 -5.61 2.76 -1.16
CA MET A 40 -6.46 1.76 -0.51
C MET A 40 -7.47 1.15 -1.48
N THR A 41 -8.13 1.99 -2.29
CA THR A 41 -9.07 1.52 -3.33
C THR A 41 -8.38 0.64 -4.37
N GLU A 42 -7.19 1.04 -4.85
CA GLU A 42 -6.42 0.24 -5.80
C GLU A 42 -5.99 -1.11 -5.17
N HIS A 43 -5.58 -1.11 -3.90
CA HIS A 43 -5.22 -2.31 -3.17
C HIS A 43 -6.39 -3.27 -2.97
N GLU A 44 -7.59 -2.76 -2.65
CA GLU A 44 -8.81 -3.60 -2.53
C GLU A 44 -9.16 -4.27 -3.85
N ALA A 45 -9.11 -3.53 -4.98
CA ALA A 45 -9.35 -4.09 -6.30
C ALA A 45 -8.35 -5.21 -6.64
N LEU A 46 -7.08 -5.05 -6.27
CA LEU A 46 -6.04 -6.07 -6.45
C LEU A 46 -6.28 -7.33 -5.61
N GLN A 47 -6.75 -7.17 -4.37
CA GLN A 47 -7.10 -8.31 -3.52
C GLN A 47 -8.29 -9.09 -4.08
N VAL A 48 -9.30 -8.39 -4.61
CA VAL A 48 -10.49 -9.03 -5.18
C VAL A 48 -10.12 -9.88 -6.39
N ILE A 49 -9.33 -9.35 -7.34
CA ILE A 49 -8.91 -10.11 -8.53
C ILE A 49 -8.03 -11.31 -8.18
N GLN A 50 -7.15 -11.18 -7.17
CA GLN A 50 -6.35 -12.29 -6.67
C GLN A 50 -7.23 -13.40 -6.07
N ARG A 51 -8.28 -13.06 -5.32
CA ARG A 51 -9.23 -14.06 -4.80
C ARG A 51 -9.95 -14.80 -5.92
N TYR A 52 -10.43 -14.10 -6.95
CA TYR A 52 -11.06 -14.75 -8.11
C TYR A 52 -10.09 -15.67 -8.85
N ALA A 53 -8.85 -15.22 -9.05
CA ALA A 53 -7.80 -16.01 -9.68
C ALA A 53 -7.49 -17.28 -8.86
N LEU A 54 -7.35 -17.16 -7.54
CA LEU A 54 -7.14 -18.31 -6.66
C LEU A 54 -8.34 -19.26 -6.64
N ARG A 55 -9.57 -18.74 -6.73
CA ARG A 55 -10.79 -19.55 -6.84
C ARG A 55 -10.89 -20.31 -8.16
N GLY A 56 -10.21 -19.84 -9.20
CA GLY A 56 -10.30 -20.38 -10.57
C GLY A 56 -11.44 -19.77 -11.39
N ASP A 57 -11.99 -18.63 -10.96
CA ASP A 57 -13.11 -17.96 -11.62
C ASP A 57 -12.60 -17.03 -12.74
N ILE A 58 -12.27 -17.63 -13.89
CA ILE A 58 -11.58 -16.93 -15.00
C ILE A 58 -12.44 -15.82 -15.58
N GLU A 59 -13.77 -15.98 -15.63
CA GLU A 59 -14.68 -14.94 -16.12
C GLU A 59 -14.68 -13.71 -15.21
N ALA A 60 -14.76 -13.92 -13.89
CA ALA A 60 -14.67 -12.83 -12.91
C ALA A 60 -13.32 -12.11 -13.01
N VAL A 61 -12.22 -12.86 -13.17
CA VAL A 61 -10.89 -12.26 -13.36
C VAL A 61 -10.82 -11.43 -14.64
N LYS A 62 -11.34 -11.91 -15.76
CA LYS A 62 -11.34 -11.17 -17.04
C LYS A 62 -12.16 -9.88 -16.94
N ARG A 63 -13.34 -9.91 -16.29
CA ARG A 63 -14.16 -8.71 -16.08
C ARG A 63 -13.43 -7.69 -15.21
N GLN A 64 -12.86 -8.13 -14.09
CA GLN A 64 -12.11 -7.25 -13.18
C GLN A 64 -10.87 -6.66 -13.86
N LEU A 65 -10.18 -7.43 -14.71
CA LEU A 65 -8.99 -6.97 -15.44
C LEU A 65 -9.32 -5.82 -16.41
N LEU A 66 -10.55 -5.73 -16.91
CA LEU A 66 -10.99 -4.63 -17.78
C LEU A 66 -11.16 -3.31 -17.01
N GLU A 67 -11.41 -3.36 -15.69
CA GLU A 67 -11.50 -2.16 -14.86
C GLU A 67 -10.12 -1.52 -14.62
N PHE A 68 -9.05 -2.30 -14.72
CA PHE A 68 -7.69 -1.78 -14.64
C PHE A 68 -7.25 -1.13 -15.96
N PRO A 69 -6.40 -0.09 -15.88
CA PRO A 69 -5.88 0.58 -17.06
C PRO A 69 -5.01 -0.37 -17.90
N GLU A 70 -5.08 -0.23 -19.22
CA GLU A 70 -4.49 -1.17 -20.20
C GLU A 70 -3.00 -1.43 -19.98
N TYR A 71 -2.25 -0.39 -19.64
CA TYR A 71 -0.80 -0.50 -19.40
C TYR A 71 -0.45 -1.39 -18.20
N LYS A 72 -1.34 -1.55 -17.20
CA LYS A 72 -1.13 -2.45 -16.04
C LYS A 72 -1.62 -3.87 -16.30
N ARG A 73 -2.52 -4.10 -17.26
CA ARG A 73 -3.17 -5.41 -17.47
C ARG A 73 -2.17 -6.53 -17.76
N GLY A 74 -1.13 -6.23 -18.54
CA GLY A 74 -0.08 -7.21 -18.88
C GLY A 74 0.71 -7.68 -17.66
N ASP A 75 1.07 -6.75 -16.77
CA ASP A 75 1.77 -7.05 -15.53
C ASP A 75 0.88 -7.82 -14.55
N LEU A 76 -0.38 -7.37 -14.39
CA LEU A 76 -1.38 -8.05 -13.57
C LEU A 76 -1.61 -9.50 -14.00
N LYS A 77 -1.70 -9.78 -15.31
CA LYS A 77 -1.81 -11.15 -15.81
C LYS A 77 -0.63 -12.03 -15.39
N LYS A 78 0.60 -11.51 -15.49
CA LYS A 78 1.81 -12.24 -15.07
C LYS A 78 1.79 -12.50 -13.55
N MET A 79 1.49 -11.47 -12.76
CA MET A 79 1.38 -11.56 -11.31
C MET A 79 0.32 -12.60 -10.88
N LEU A 80 -0.87 -12.57 -11.49
CA LEU A 80 -1.94 -13.51 -11.17
C LEU A 80 -1.57 -14.95 -11.53
N LYS A 81 -0.97 -15.19 -12.71
CA LYS A 81 -0.46 -16.52 -13.09
C LYS A 81 0.58 -17.03 -12.10
N ALA A 82 1.53 -16.18 -11.70
CA ALA A 82 2.56 -16.53 -10.72
C ALA A 82 1.96 -16.82 -9.33
N SER A 83 1.00 -16.00 -8.88
CA SER A 83 0.30 -16.18 -7.61
C SER A 83 -0.45 -17.51 -7.57
N VAL A 84 -1.24 -17.81 -8.60
CA VAL A 84 -1.99 -19.07 -8.68
C VAL A 84 -1.06 -20.29 -8.80
N ALA A 85 0.05 -20.16 -9.55
CA ALA A 85 1.08 -21.20 -9.64
C ALA A 85 1.77 -21.49 -8.30
N ALA A 86 2.04 -20.46 -7.48
CA ALA A 86 2.59 -20.63 -6.14
C ALA A 86 1.64 -21.41 -5.21
N HIS A 87 0.33 -21.36 -5.48
CA HIS A 87 -0.69 -22.15 -4.80
C HIS A 87 -0.98 -23.51 -5.47
N GLY A 88 -0.15 -23.94 -6.42
CA GLY A 88 -0.25 -25.25 -7.08
C GLY A 88 -1.38 -25.38 -8.10
N ARG A 89 -1.89 -24.25 -8.61
CA ARG A 89 -2.97 -24.20 -9.62
C ARG A 89 -2.47 -23.54 -10.89
N VAL A 90 -3.18 -23.76 -12.00
CA VAL A 90 -2.88 -23.13 -13.29
C VAL A 90 -4.03 -22.20 -13.68
N LEU A 91 -3.70 -20.98 -14.07
CA LEU A 91 -4.66 -19.95 -14.47
C LEU A 91 -4.47 -19.62 -15.96
N GLU A 92 -5.41 -20.03 -16.80
CA GLU A 92 -5.40 -19.73 -18.24
C GLU A 92 -6.15 -18.41 -18.53
N LEU A 93 -5.36 -17.35 -18.72
CA LEU A 93 -5.79 -15.94 -18.88
C LEU A 93 -5.14 -15.26 -20.08
#